data_AF-A0AAU7DVH8-F1
#
_entry.id   AF-A0AAU7DVH8-F1
#
_cell.length_a   1.000
_cell.length_b   1.000
_cell.length_c   1.000
_cell.angle_alpha   90.00
_cell.angle_beta   90.00
_cell.angle_gamma   90.00
#
_symmetry.space_group_name_H-M   'P 1'
#
loop_
_entity.id
_entity.type
_entity.pdbx_description
1 polymer ?
#
loop_
_entity_poly.entity_id
_entity_poly.type
_entity_poly.pdbx_seq_one_letter_code
_entity_poly.pdbx_strand_id
1 'polypeptide(L)'
;MNVIMSYLDTMFSAYPQTPRILDAKIELAGMMEDAYTSLIAAGRTENEAVGQVIRDFGNLEEVAPVLDITSDIAPEGTPNQEAAGRELQYSQVTLEEAQGYADAMARVRFCLTAAVLLFVLSPAVLISLPVAAEAGIVSISTGAAVFIGLLVLFSLVAICVVLLIAISRETAPYKRIPEGKFATNPVVKRWADLLAESNEHKRIRALQIAIVPWTLAAVPLIAFILFLNDTPQGGFWTVIGVVIVLVMVATGLGILLPQVWAHTVAEELGRAKGAPKSRRVR
;
A
#
# COMPACT_ATOMS: atom_id res chain seq x y z
N MET A 1 42.12 42.11 -20.54
CA MET A 1 41.39 40.90 -20.10
C MET A 1 40.58 40.46 -21.31
N ASN A 2 40.88 39.28 -21.88
CA ASN A 2 40.29 38.80 -23.14
C ASN A 2 38.75 38.70 -22.98
N VAL A 3 37.97 39.18 -23.95
CA VAL A 3 36.49 39.23 -23.87
C VAL A 3 35.93 37.82 -23.64
N ILE A 4 36.57 36.80 -24.22
CA ILE A 4 36.25 35.38 -24.03
C ILE A 4 36.41 34.95 -22.56
N MET A 5 37.46 35.42 -21.89
CA MET A 5 37.70 35.07 -20.48
C MET A 5 36.66 35.71 -19.56
N SER A 6 36.26 36.96 -19.83
CA SER A 6 35.19 37.63 -19.07
C SER A 6 33.83 36.94 -19.24
N TYR A 7 33.58 36.38 -20.42
CA TYR A 7 32.39 35.58 -20.69
C TYR A 7 32.41 34.27 -19.89
N LEU A 8 33.52 33.53 -19.93
CA LEU A 8 33.70 32.30 -19.14
C LEU A 8 33.59 32.56 -17.63
N ASP A 9 34.14 33.65 -17.12
CA ASP A 9 33.98 34.05 -15.71
C ASP A 9 32.51 34.24 -15.34
N THR A 10 31.72 34.86 -16.23
CA THR A 10 30.29 35.08 -16.01
C THR A 10 29.52 33.76 -16.09
N MET A 11 29.83 32.90 -17.07
CA MET A 11 29.20 31.60 -17.30
C MET A 11 29.38 30.63 -16.11
N PHE A 12 30.56 30.62 -15.50
CA PHE A 12 30.87 29.76 -14.35
C PHE A 12 30.55 30.40 -12.98
N SER A 13 30.15 31.67 -12.93
CA SER A 13 29.92 32.40 -11.68
C SER A 13 28.79 31.82 -10.81
N ALA A 14 27.83 31.13 -11.42
CA ALA A 14 26.67 30.54 -10.76
C ALA A 14 26.93 29.14 -10.16
N TYR A 15 28.13 28.58 -10.35
CA TYR A 15 28.46 27.19 -10.03
C TYR A 15 29.51 27.08 -8.91
N PRO A 16 29.47 25.99 -8.12
CA PRO A 16 30.45 25.75 -7.07
C PRO A 16 31.85 25.61 -7.65
N GLN A 17 32.83 26.27 -7.04
CA GLN A 17 34.24 26.27 -7.45
C GLN A 17 34.94 24.96 -7.02
N THR A 18 34.43 23.82 -7.46
CA THR A 18 35.07 22.52 -7.24
C THR A 18 36.28 22.38 -8.18
N PRO A 19 37.29 21.55 -7.82
CA PRO A 19 38.45 21.32 -8.69
C PRO A 19 38.06 20.89 -10.11
N ARG A 20 37.03 20.04 -10.24
CA ARG A 20 36.52 19.53 -11.52
C ARG A 20 35.88 20.62 -12.39
N ILE A 21 35.14 21.54 -11.79
CA ILE A 21 34.54 22.69 -12.50
C ILE A 21 35.62 23.69 -12.95
N LEU A 22 36.67 23.86 -12.14
CA LEU A 22 37.80 24.72 -12.51
C LEU A 22 38.61 24.12 -13.67
N ASP A 23 38.84 22.81 -13.66
CA ASP A 23 39.51 22.08 -14.74
C ASP A 23 38.70 22.17 -16.05
N ALA A 24 37.39 21.97 -15.99
CA ALA A 24 36.52 22.10 -17.16
C ALA A 24 36.44 23.54 -17.70
N LYS A 25 36.55 24.56 -16.84
CA LYS A 25 36.68 25.95 -17.28
C LYS A 25 37.96 26.18 -18.07
N ILE A 26 39.07 25.57 -17.66
CA ILE A 26 40.36 25.66 -18.37
C ILE A 26 40.26 24.94 -19.72
N GLU A 27 39.63 23.76 -19.74
CA GLU A 27 39.43 22.98 -20.97
C GLU A 27 38.53 23.73 -21.97
N LEU A 28 37.41 24.29 -21.51
CA LEU A 28 36.52 25.11 -22.34
C LEU A 28 37.21 26.39 -22.84
N ALA A 29 38.04 27.03 -22.00
CA ALA A 29 38.83 28.19 -22.41
C ALA A 29 39.76 27.85 -23.59
N GLY A 30 40.43 26.70 -23.53
CA GLY A 30 41.28 26.22 -24.62
C GLY A 30 40.48 25.99 -25.91
N MET A 31 39.33 25.31 -25.83
CA MET A 31 38.47 25.08 -27.00
C MET A 31 37.95 26.38 -27.63
N MET A 32 37.57 27.37 -26.82
CA MET A 32 37.12 28.67 -27.30
C MET A 32 38.26 29.49 -27.92
N GLU A 33 39.48 29.39 -27.38
CA GLU A 33 40.67 30.07 -27.91
C GLU A 33 41.12 29.46 -29.26
N ASP A 34 41.03 28.15 -29.41
CA ASP A 34 41.28 27.45 -30.67
C ASP A 34 40.26 27.84 -31.75
N ALA A 35 38.98 27.90 -31.39
CA ALA A 35 37.91 28.35 -32.30
C ALA A 35 38.08 29.82 -32.70
N TYR A 36 38.44 30.68 -31.75
CA TYR A 36 38.74 32.09 -32.02
C TYR A 36 39.91 32.25 -32.99
N THR A 37 41.03 31.55 -32.73
CA THR A 37 42.24 31.60 -33.57
C THR A 37 41.94 31.13 -34.99
N SER A 38 41.10 30.10 -35.15
CA SER A 38 40.64 29.61 -36.44
C SER A 38 39.83 30.67 -37.22
N LEU A 39 38.94 31.40 -36.54
CA LEU A 39 38.14 32.46 -37.17
C LEU A 39 38.99 33.67 -37.58
N ILE A 40 39.99 34.03 -36.78
CA ILE A 40 40.96 35.07 -37.14
C ILE A 40 41.77 34.64 -38.37
N ALA A 41 42.21 33.38 -38.43
CA ALA A 41 42.91 32.84 -39.59
C ALA A 41 42.03 32.79 -40.85
N ALA A 42 40.71 32.63 -40.68
CA ALA A 42 39.72 32.72 -41.76
C ALA A 42 39.40 34.17 -42.22
N GLY A 43 40.09 35.18 -41.66
CA GLY A 43 39.96 36.58 -42.06
C GLY A 43 38.77 37.32 -41.42
N ARG A 44 38.18 36.78 -40.34
CA ARG A 44 37.14 37.47 -39.56
C ARG A 44 37.74 38.58 -38.70
N THR A 45 36.96 39.62 -38.44
CA THR A 45 37.37 40.67 -37.50
C THR A 45 37.30 40.15 -36.06
N GLU A 46 38.12 40.71 -35.17
CA GLU A 46 38.17 40.32 -33.74
C GLU A 46 36.78 40.32 -33.08
N ASN A 47 35.99 41.38 -33.28
CA ASN A 47 34.64 41.48 -32.73
C ASN A 47 33.66 40.44 -33.31
N GLU A 48 33.81 40.10 -34.59
CA GLU A 48 32.97 39.09 -35.26
C GLU A 48 33.34 37.67 -34.80
N ALA A 49 34.64 37.39 -34.67
CA ALA A 49 35.15 36.12 -34.18
C ALA A 49 34.70 35.87 -32.74
N VAL A 50 34.83 36.85 -31.83
CA VAL A 50 34.35 36.73 -30.44
C VAL A 50 32.85 36.48 -30.38
N GLY A 51 32.06 37.25 -31.12
CA GLY A 51 30.60 37.09 -31.12
C GLY A 51 30.14 35.75 -31.72
N GLN A 52 30.90 35.17 -32.64
CA GLN A 52 30.61 33.86 -33.20
C GLN A 52 30.97 32.73 -32.22
N VAL A 53 32.15 32.76 -31.59
CA VAL A 53 32.55 31.76 -30.59
C VAL A 53 31.55 31.70 -29.43
N ILE A 54 31.06 32.84 -28.95
CA ILE A 54 30.04 32.86 -27.88
C ILE A 54 28.73 32.19 -28.31
N ARG A 55 28.33 32.33 -29.57
CA ARG A 55 27.11 31.68 -30.09
C ARG A 55 27.29 30.19 -30.32
N ASP A 56 28.46 29.78 -30.80
CA ASP A 56 28.73 28.38 -31.16
C ASP A 56 28.84 27.48 -29.91
N PHE A 57 29.36 28.01 -28.79
CA PHE A 57 29.47 27.28 -27.53
C PHE A 57 28.25 27.43 -26.60
N GLY A 58 27.42 28.45 -26.78
CA GLY A 58 26.15 28.56 -26.06
C GLY A 58 26.31 28.61 -24.54
N ASN A 59 25.35 28.03 -23.79
CA ASN A 59 25.37 28.02 -22.32
C ASN A 59 26.06 26.77 -21.74
N LEU A 60 26.43 26.80 -20.46
CA LEU A 60 27.21 25.74 -19.81
C LEU A 60 26.52 24.37 -19.85
N GLU A 61 25.19 24.34 -19.87
CA GLU A 61 24.42 23.10 -19.97
C GLU A 61 24.55 22.42 -21.34
N GLU A 62 24.87 23.16 -22.41
CA GLU A 62 25.06 22.60 -23.76
C GLU A 62 26.46 21.98 -23.92
N VAL A 63 27.48 22.55 -23.27
CA VAL A 63 28.87 22.07 -23.32
C VAL A 63 29.21 21.08 -22.21
N ALA A 64 28.43 21.04 -21.12
CA ALA A 64 28.65 20.13 -20.00
C ALA A 64 28.72 18.63 -20.36
N PRO A 65 27.94 18.11 -21.33
CA PRO A 65 28.06 16.71 -21.77
C PRO A 65 29.38 16.41 -22.48
N VAL A 66 29.95 17.40 -23.19
CA VAL A 66 31.23 17.27 -23.90
C VAL A 66 32.40 17.29 -22.92
N LEU A 67 32.26 18.07 -21.85
CA LEU A 67 33.26 18.23 -20.77
C LEU A 67 33.07 17.22 -19.61
N ASP A 68 32.10 16.30 -19.71
CA ASP A 68 31.74 15.33 -18.66
C ASP A 68 31.42 15.97 -17.28
N ILE A 69 30.95 17.22 -17.22
CA ILE A 69 30.64 17.93 -15.95
C ILE A 69 29.15 18.04 -15.64
N THR A 70 28.28 17.32 -16.36
CA THR A 70 26.82 17.39 -16.21
C THR A 70 26.36 17.14 -14.76
N SER A 71 27.07 16.28 -14.01
CA SER A 71 26.76 15.98 -12.61
C SER A 71 27.26 17.04 -11.62
N ASP A 72 28.25 17.85 -12.02
CA ASP A 72 28.91 18.84 -11.15
C ASP A 72 28.28 20.23 -11.26
N ILE A 73 27.65 20.54 -12.39
CA ILE A 73 26.88 21.79 -12.60
C ILE A 73 25.42 21.66 -12.13
N ALA A 74 24.98 20.47 -11.72
CA ALA A 74 23.65 20.27 -11.16
C ALA A 74 23.53 21.09 -9.85
N PRO A 75 22.55 22.00 -9.71
CA PRO A 75 22.47 22.85 -8.53
C PRO A 75 22.25 21.99 -7.28
N GLU A 76 23.12 22.11 -6.28
CA GLU A 76 22.87 21.61 -4.93
C GLU A 76 21.64 22.32 -4.35
N GLY A 77 20.45 21.80 -4.66
CA GLY A 77 19.19 22.38 -4.21
C GLY A 77 18.04 22.33 -5.22
N THR A 78 18.27 21.99 -6.48
CA THR A 78 17.16 21.49 -7.32
C THR A 78 17.06 19.99 -7.10
N PRO A 79 15.90 19.47 -6.66
CA PRO A 79 15.63 18.05 -6.75
C PRO A 79 15.95 17.65 -8.18
N ASN A 80 16.72 16.57 -8.39
CA ASN A 80 16.90 15.93 -9.69
C ASN A 80 15.65 16.17 -10.55
N GLN A 81 15.76 16.43 -11.84
CA GLN A 81 14.62 16.13 -12.72
C GLN A 81 14.39 14.62 -12.86
N GLU A 82 15.21 13.79 -12.21
CA GLU A 82 14.84 12.48 -11.66
C GLU A 82 14.03 12.55 -10.34
N ALA A 83 13.44 13.67 -9.93
CA ALA A 83 12.57 13.81 -8.75
C ALA A 83 11.14 14.18 -9.14
N ALA A 84 10.89 14.45 -10.42
CA ALA A 84 9.64 14.05 -11.07
C ALA A 84 9.66 12.55 -11.48
N GLY A 85 10.84 11.93 -11.53
CA GLY A 85 11.06 10.50 -11.80
C GLY A 85 11.40 9.63 -10.58
N ARG A 86 11.63 10.23 -9.41
CA ARG A 86 11.68 9.56 -8.09
C ARG A 86 10.29 9.62 -7.47
N GLU A 87 9.25 9.33 -8.26
CA GLU A 87 8.25 8.41 -7.74
C GLU A 87 9.05 7.19 -7.30
N LEU A 88 9.30 7.08 -5.99
CA LEU A 88 9.98 5.98 -5.31
C LEU A 88 10.26 4.84 -6.29
N GLN A 89 11.51 4.69 -6.76
CA GLN A 89 11.91 3.59 -7.64
C GLN A 89 11.73 2.31 -6.83
N TYR A 90 10.49 1.88 -6.72
CA TYR A 90 10.14 0.71 -5.99
C TYR A 90 10.55 -0.44 -6.89
N SER A 91 11.34 -1.37 -6.34
CA SER A 91 11.67 -2.59 -7.05
C SER A 91 10.39 -3.22 -7.59
N GLN A 92 10.43 -3.64 -8.86
CA GLN A 92 9.33 -4.39 -9.44
C GLN A 92 9.10 -5.63 -8.58
N VAL A 93 7.83 -5.96 -8.33
CA VAL A 93 7.49 -7.25 -7.70
C VAL A 93 7.85 -8.35 -8.69
N THR A 94 8.71 -9.26 -8.26
CA THR A 94 9.03 -10.45 -9.05
C THR A 94 7.92 -11.48 -8.91
N LEU A 95 7.86 -12.43 -9.84
CA LEU A 95 6.85 -13.47 -9.79
C LEU A 95 7.00 -14.34 -8.54
N GLU A 96 8.23 -14.62 -8.13
CA GLU A 96 8.56 -15.41 -6.94
C GLU A 96 8.08 -14.71 -5.66
N GLU A 97 8.23 -13.39 -5.59
CA GLU A 97 7.78 -12.61 -4.44
C GLU A 97 6.24 -12.55 -4.37
N ALA A 98 5.56 -12.40 -5.50
CA ALA A 98 4.11 -12.44 -5.58
C ALA A 98 3.54 -13.82 -5.19
N GLN A 99 4.20 -14.90 -5.63
CA GLN A 99 3.86 -16.27 -5.23
C GLN A 99 4.07 -16.50 -3.73
N GLY A 100 5.22 -16.05 -3.19
CA GLY A 100 5.49 -16.14 -1.76
C GLY A 100 4.45 -15.40 -0.90
N TYR A 101 4.01 -14.23 -1.37
CA TYR A 101 2.93 -13.49 -0.71
C TYR A 101 1.59 -14.24 -0.75
N ALA A 102 1.23 -14.77 -1.92
CA ALA A 102 0.00 -15.54 -2.08
C ALA A 102 -0.01 -16.79 -1.20
N ASP A 103 1.12 -17.50 -1.09
CA ASP A 103 1.27 -18.65 -0.21
C ASP A 103 1.16 -18.27 1.26
N ALA A 104 1.75 -17.13 1.66
CA ALA A 104 1.60 -16.61 3.02
C ALA A 104 0.13 -16.31 3.33
N MET A 105 -0.58 -15.62 2.43
CA MET A 105 -2.02 -15.36 2.53
C MET A 105 -2.85 -16.66 2.61
N ALA A 106 -2.51 -17.66 1.80
CA ALA A 106 -3.20 -18.95 1.78
C ALA A 106 -3.00 -19.73 3.09
N ARG A 107 -1.83 -19.64 3.72
CA ARG A 107 -1.56 -20.26 5.04
C ARG A 107 -2.32 -19.58 6.17
N VAL A 108 -2.35 -18.25 6.19
CA VAL A 108 -2.96 -17.50 7.29
C VAL A 108 -4.48 -17.39 7.21
N ARG A 109 -5.11 -17.72 6.07
CA ARG A 109 -6.56 -17.53 5.83
C ARG A 109 -7.47 -18.13 6.92
N PHE A 110 -7.15 -19.32 7.43
CA PHE A 110 -7.95 -19.96 8.48
C PHE A 110 -7.71 -19.34 9.85
N CYS A 111 -6.48 -18.92 10.13
CA CYS A 111 -6.14 -18.19 11.35
C CYS A 111 -6.87 -16.83 11.39
N LEU A 112 -6.87 -16.11 10.26
CA LEU A 112 -7.60 -14.84 10.10
C LEU A 112 -9.09 -15.04 10.33
N THR A 113 -9.65 -16.09 9.72
CA THR A 113 -11.06 -16.43 9.88
C THR A 113 -11.38 -16.73 11.35
N ALA A 114 -10.58 -17.57 12.01
CA ALA A 114 -10.77 -17.91 13.42
C ALA A 114 -10.72 -16.67 14.32
N ALA A 115 -9.79 -15.74 14.07
CA ALA A 115 -9.71 -14.48 14.82
C ALA A 115 -10.99 -13.65 14.69
N VAL A 116 -11.52 -13.50 13.47
CA VAL A 116 -12.78 -12.77 13.24
C VAL A 116 -13.97 -13.47 13.90
N LEU A 117 -14.05 -14.81 13.83
CA LEU A 117 -15.11 -15.57 14.50
C LEU A 117 -15.09 -15.38 16.03
N LEU A 118 -13.92 -15.49 16.64
CA LEU A 118 -13.72 -15.25 18.07
C LEU A 118 -14.15 -13.83 18.45
N PHE A 119 -13.81 -12.84 17.63
CA PHE A 119 -14.18 -11.45 17.89
C PHE A 119 -15.70 -11.24 17.83
N VAL A 120 -16.38 -11.74 16.79
CA VAL A 120 -17.83 -11.61 16.60
C VAL A 120 -18.61 -12.34 17.69
N LEU A 121 -18.13 -13.51 18.14
CA LEU A 121 -18.77 -14.29 19.20
C LEU A 121 -18.41 -13.82 20.61
N SER A 122 -17.39 -12.97 20.78
CA SER A 122 -16.90 -12.54 22.08
C SER A 122 -17.96 -11.93 23.03
N PRO A 123 -18.91 -11.09 22.59
CA PRO A 123 -19.92 -10.56 23.50
C PRO A 123 -21.03 -11.56 23.85
N ALA A 124 -21.13 -12.71 23.18
CA ALA A 124 -22.26 -13.64 23.33
C ALA A 124 -22.46 -14.12 24.77
N VAL A 125 -21.37 -14.42 25.48
CA VAL A 125 -21.43 -14.85 26.88
C VAL A 125 -21.77 -13.67 27.81
N LEU A 126 -21.20 -12.49 27.53
CA LEU A 126 -21.46 -11.29 28.33
C LEU A 126 -22.94 -10.86 28.27
N ILE A 127 -23.58 -10.98 27.11
CA ILE A 127 -24.99 -10.58 26.97
C ILE A 127 -25.95 -11.65 27.52
N SER A 128 -25.64 -12.94 27.36
CA SER A 128 -26.56 -14.03 27.73
C SER A 128 -26.49 -14.41 29.20
N LEU A 129 -25.31 -14.42 29.81
CA LEU A 129 -25.11 -14.97 31.15
C LEU A 129 -25.81 -14.17 32.27
N PRO A 130 -25.77 -12.81 32.29
CA PRO A 130 -26.48 -12.03 33.30
C PRO A 130 -28.00 -12.21 33.21
N VAL A 131 -28.54 -12.26 31.99
CA VAL A 131 -29.97 -12.42 31.75
C VAL A 131 -30.43 -13.84 32.12
N ALA A 132 -29.59 -14.85 31.90
CA ALA A 132 -29.84 -16.20 32.38
C ALA A 132 -29.86 -16.29 33.91
N ALA A 133 -28.99 -15.53 34.60
CA ALA A 133 -28.97 -15.46 36.06
C ALA A 133 -30.22 -14.74 36.61
N GLU A 134 -30.63 -13.62 36.01
CA GLU A 134 -31.85 -12.89 36.37
C GLU A 134 -33.12 -13.73 36.16
N ALA A 135 -33.16 -14.52 35.08
CA ALA A 135 -34.26 -15.44 34.79
C ALA A 135 -34.30 -16.69 35.71
N GLY A 136 -33.33 -16.84 36.63
CA GLY A 136 -33.23 -17.98 37.55
C GLY A 136 -32.79 -19.30 36.89
N ILE A 137 -32.30 -19.24 35.64
CA ILE A 137 -31.81 -20.42 34.89
C ILE A 137 -30.46 -20.89 35.46
N VAL A 138 -29.63 -19.94 35.91
CA VAL A 138 -28.33 -20.20 36.51
C VAL A 138 -28.33 -19.70 37.96
N SER A 139 -27.92 -20.56 38.90
CA SER A 139 -27.87 -20.24 40.33
C SER A 139 -26.64 -19.41 40.73
N ILE A 140 -26.38 -18.31 40.01
CA ILE A 140 -25.30 -17.35 40.31
C ILE A 140 -25.88 -15.95 40.46
N SER A 141 -25.20 -15.07 41.19
CA SER A 141 -25.63 -13.68 41.28
C SER A 141 -25.42 -12.95 39.95
N THR A 142 -26.29 -11.99 39.62
CA THR A 142 -26.17 -11.16 38.41
C THR A 142 -24.80 -10.48 38.32
N GLY A 143 -24.29 -9.98 39.45
CA GLY A 143 -22.94 -9.38 39.51
C GLY A 143 -21.83 -10.36 39.16
N ALA A 144 -21.90 -11.61 39.65
CA ALA A 144 -20.94 -12.66 39.28
C ALA A 144 -21.07 -13.05 37.81
N ALA A 145 -22.29 -13.13 37.27
CA ALA A 145 -22.54 -13.42 35.86
C ALA A 145 -21.93 -12.36 34.93
N VAL A 146 -22.10 -11.07 35.26
CA VAL A 146 -21.47 -9.95 34.52
C VAL A 146 -19.95 -10.07 34.57
N PHE A 147 -19.39 -10.32 35.75
CA PHE A 147 -17.94 -10.46 35.92
C PHE A 147 -17.36 -11.62 35.11
N ILE A 148 -18.00 -12.81 35.15
CA ILE A 148 -17.61 -13.97 34.35
C ILE A 148 -17.74 -13.64 32.85
N GLY A 149 -18.82 -12.99 32.44
CA GLY A 149 -19.03 -12.54 31.07
C GLY A 149 -17.91 -11.63 30.57
N LEU A 150 -17.48 -10.66 31.40
CA LEU A 150 -16.36 -9.78 31.08
C LEU A 150 -15.04 -10.55 30.98
N LEU A 151 -14.76 -11.46 31.92
CA LEU A 151 -13.55 -12.30 31.86
C LEU A 151 -13.49 -13.11 30.57
N VAL A 152 -14.60 -13.74 30.17
CA VAL A 152 -14.67 -14.50 28.91
C VAL A 152 -14.51 -13.58 27.71
N LEU A 153 -15.20 -12.44 27.67
CA LEU A 153 -15.07 -11.44 26.60
C LEU A 153 -13.61 -11.04 26.41
N PHE A 154 -12.94 -10.57 27.47
CA PHE A 154 -11.56 -10.11 27.39
C PHE A 154 -10.58 -11.23 27.04
N SER A 155 -10.82 -12.45 27.51
CA SER A 155 -10.00 -13.62 27.16
C SER A 155 -10.10 -13.94 25.66
N LEU A 156 -11.33 -13.97 25.11
CA LEU A 156 -11.54 -14.21 23.68
C LEU A 156 -10.96 -13.11 22.81
N VAL A 157 -11.11 -11.85 23.23
CA VAL A 157 -10.49 -10.69 22.55
C VAL A 157 -8.96 -10.77 22.61
N ALA A 158 -8.38 -11.14 23.74
CA ALA A 158 -6.93 -11.31 23.87
C ALA A 158 -6.41 -12.41 22.92
N ILE A 159 -7.08 -13.56 22.86
CA ILE A 159 -6.74 -14.65 21.93
C ILE A 159 -6.85 -14.15 20.47
N CYS A 160 -7.92 -13.44 20.13
CA CYS A 160 -8.10 -12.85 18.79
C CYS A 160 -6.93 -11.94 18.42
N VAL A 161 -6.54 -11.01 19.30
CA VAL A 161 -5.41 -10.09 19.04
C VAL A 161 -4.10 -10.86 18.87
N VAL A 162 -3.85 -11.90 19.67
CA VAL A 162 -2.66 -12.76 19.50
C VAL A 162 -2.64 -13.44 18.13
N LEU A 163 -3.78 -13.97 17.66
CA LEU A 163 -3.89 -14.55 16.32
C LEU A 163 -3.63 -13.49 15.23
N LEU A 164 -4.18 -12.28 15.36
CA LEU A 164 -3.94 -11.18 14.41
C LEU A 164 -2.47 -10.74 14.38
N ILE A 165 -1.78 -10.71 15.52
CA ILE A 165 -0.35 -10.43 15.59
C ILE A 165 0.44 -11.55 14.89
N ALA A 166 0.09 -12.82 15.11
CA ALA A 166 0.74 -13.95 14.43
C ALA A 166 0.59 -13.85 12.90
N ILE A 167 -0.60 -13.52 12.42
CA ILE A 167 -0.87 -13.27 10.99
C ILE A 167 -0.03 -12.11 10.47
N SER A 168 0.03 -10.99 11.20
CA SER A 168 0.83 -9.84 10.82
C SER A 168 2.32 -10.13 10.75
N ARG A 169 2.84 -11.07 11.56
CA ARG A 169 4.25 -11.49 11.51
C ARG A 169 4.55 -12.34 10.28
N GLU A 170 3.67 -13.28 9.95
CA GLU A 170 3.78 -14.11 8.73
C GLU A 170 3.78 -13.26 7.45
N THR A 171 3.02 -12.16 7.43
CA THR A 171 2.89 -11.29 6.26
C THR A 171 3.86 -10.12 6.26
N ALA A 172 4.60 -9.91 7.36
CA ALA A 172 5.56 -8.82 7.52
C ALA A 172 6.62 -8.73 6.41
N PRO A 173 7.19 -9.86 5.91
CA PRO A 173 8.16 -9.81 4.81
C PRO A 173 7.61 -9.17 3.54
N TYR A 174 6.28 -9.19 3.35
CA TYR A 174 5.60 -8.75 2.14
C TYR A 174 4.88 -7.40 2.30
N LYS A 175 5.12 -6.66 3.39
CA LYS A 175 4.41 -5.39 3.71
C LYS A 175 4.38 -4.36 2.58
N ARG A 176 5.37 -4.37 1.68
CA ARG A 176 5.43 -3.46 0.54
C ARG A 176 4.26 -3.63 -0.46
N ILE A 177 3.68 -4.83 -0.55
CA ILE A 177 2.57 -5.14 -1.47
C ILE A 177 1.27 -4.46 -1.01
N PRO A 178 0.73 -4.71 0.19
CA PRO A 178 -0.49 -4.03 0.66
C PRO A 178 -0.30 -2.51 0.82
N GLU A 179 0.93 -2.03 1.06
CA GLU A 179 1.24 -0.60 1.12
C GLU A 179 1.32 0.07 -0.27
N GLY A 180 1.25 -0.71 -1.35
CA GLY A 180 1.35 -0.24 -2.75
C GLY A 180 2.75 0.30 -3.10
N LYS A 181 3.76 -0.07 -2.33
CA LYS A 181 5.16 0.40 -2.45
C LYS A 181 5.95 -0.48 -3.43
N PHE A 182 5.44 -0.63 -4.65
CA PHE A 182 6.06 -1.43 -5.70
C PHE A 182 5.71 -0.91 -7.11
N ALA A 183 6.57 -1.19 -8.08
CA ALA A 183 6.26 -0.97 -9.50
C ALA A 183 5.52 -2.18 -10.06
N THR A 184 4.42 -1.94 -10.79
CA THR A 184 3.58 -3.01 -11.37
C THR A 184 4.33 -3.76 -12.47
N ASN A 185 4.27 -5.10 -12.43
CA ASN A 185 4.71 -5.95 -13.52
C ASN A 185 3.48 -6.58 -14.23
N PRO A 186 3.30 -6.40 -15.56
CA PRO A 186 2.19 -6.99 -16.31
C PRO A 186 2.09 -8.52 -16.20
N VAL A 187 3.21 -9.23 -16.07
CA VAL A 187 3.25 -10.69 -15.90
C VAL A 187 2.68 -11.09 -14.55
N VAL A 188 3.08 -10.40 -13.48
CA VAL A 188 2.58 -10.63 -12.12
C VAL A 188 1.09 -10.33 -12.04
N LYS A 189 0.64 -9.24 -12.68
CA LYS A 189 -0.78 -8.90 -12.73
C LYS A 189 -1.60 -10.00 -13.41
N ARG A 190 -1.18 -10.45 -14.61
CA ARG A 190 -1.86 -11.55 -15.33
C ARG A 190 -1.90 -12.84 -14.51
N TRP A 191 -0.79 -13.18 -13.85
CA TRP A 191 -0.73 -14.35 -12.97
C TRP A 191 -1.71 -14.22 -11.78
N ALA A 192 -1.76 -13.04 -11.16
CA ALA A 192 -2.65 -12.79 -10.03
C ALA A 192 -4.13 -12.81 -10.44
N ASP A 193 -4.46 -12.28 -11.62
CA ASP A 193 -5.80 -12.36 -12.22
C ASP A 193 -6.21 -13.83 -12.44
N LEU A 194 -5.34 -14.65 -13.05
CA LEU A 194 -5.58 -16.10 -13.23
C LEU A 194 -5.75 -16.84 -11.89
N LEU A 195 -4.98 -16.47 -10.87
CA LEU A 195 -5.11 -17.04 -9.52
C LEU A 195 -6.47 -16.72 -8.91
N ALA A 196 -6.94 -15.48 -9.06
CA ALA A 196 -8.26 -15.06 -8.59
C ALA A 196 -9.40 -15.76 -9.35
N GLU A 197 -9.29 -15.87 -10.68
CA GLU A 197 -10.25 -16.59 -11.53
C GLU A 197 -10.34 -18.08 -11.13
N SER A 198 -9.20 -18.74 -10.93
CA SER A 198 -9.18 -20.17 -10.55
C SER A 198 -9.87 -20.46 -9.21
N ASN A 199 -9.93 -19.46 -8.31
CA ASN A 199 -10.59 -19.57 -7.01
C ASN A 199 -11.98 -18.92 -6.96
N GLU A 200 -12.42 -18.31 -8.07
CA GLU A 200 -13.67 -17.55 -8.13
C GLU A 200 -14.89 -18.44 -7.86
N HIS A 201 -14.92 -19.64 -8.43
CA HIS A 201 -16.01 -20.59 -8.19
C HIS A 201 -16.18 -20.94 -6.71
N LYS A 202 -15.07 -21.12 -5.97
CA LYS A 202 -15.12 -21.41 -4.53
C LYS A 202 -15.60 -20.20 -3.75
N ARG A 203 -15.11 -19.00 -4.09
CA ARG A 203 -15.53 -17.73 -3.48
C ARG A 203 -17.01 -17.45 -3.70
N ILE A 204 -17.50 -17.60 -4.93
CA ILE A 204 -18.91 -17.37 -5.29
C ILE A 204 -19.82 -18.37 -4.58
N ARG A 205 -19.48 -19.67 -4.57
CA ARG A 205 -20.26 -20.67 -3.82
C ARG A 205 -20.30 -20.39 -2.33
N ALA A 206 -19.16 -20.03 -1.74
CA ALA A 206 -19.09 -19.64 -0.33
C ALA A 206 -19.94 -18.39 -0.05
N LEU A 207 -19.93 -17.39 -0.93
CA LEU A 207 -20.78 -16.21 -0.83
C LEU A 207 -22.27 -16.56 -0.90
N GLN A 208 -22.67 -17.42 -1.84
CA GLN A 208 -24.05 -17.91 -1.94
C GLN A 208 -24.50 -18.60 -0.64
N ILE A 209 -23.65 -19.45 -0.07
CA ILE A 209 -23.95 -20.15 1.19
C ILE A 209 -23.98 -19.17 2.38
N ALA A 210 -23.09 -18.18 2.43
CA ALA A 210 -23.00 -17.21 3.53
C ALA A 210 -24.15 -16.19 3.55
N ILE A 211 -24.71 -15.85 2.38
CA ILE A 211 -25.85 -14.92 2.29
C ILE A 211 -27.10 -15.50 2.98
N VAL A 212 -27.34 -16.81 2.86
CA VAL A 212 -28.53 -17.48 3.44
C VAL A 212 -28.65 -17.26 4.96
N PRO A 213 -27.63 -17.56 5.80
CA PRO A 213 -27.73 -17.30 7.23
C PRO A 213 -27.77 -15.80 7.55
N TRP A 214 -27.17 -14.92 6.74
CA TRP A 214 -27.25 -13.48 7.00
C TRP A 214 -28.63 -12.88 6.74
N THR A 215 -29.31 -13.32 5.68
CA THR A 215 -30.68 -12.87 5.40
C THR A 215 -31.67 -13.47 6.39
N LEU A 216 -31.44 -14.70 6.83
CA LEU A 216 -32.30 -15.39 7.80
C LEU A 216 -31.97 -15.01 9.26
N ALA A 217 -30.88 -14.27 9.52
CA ALA A 217 -30.41 -13.96 10.87
C ALA A 217 -31.45 -13.20 11.72
N ALA A 218 -32.29 -12.36 11.10
CA ALA A 218 -33.32 -11.62 11.82
C ALA A 218 -34.51 -12.50 12.25
N VAL A 219 -34.73 -13.64 11.58
CA VAL A 219 -35.91 -14.48 11.81
C VAL A 219 -35.96 -15.06 13.22
N PRO A 220 -34.88 -15.66 13.77
CA PRO A 220 -34.89 -16.14 15.15
C PRO A 220 -35.21 -15.03 16.15
N LEU A 221 -34.57 -13.86 16.02
CA LEU A 221 -34.80 -12.73 16.94
C LEU A 221 -36.27 -12.27 16.91
N ILE A 222 -36.82 -12.06 15.71
CA ILE A 222 -38.22 -11.67 15.54
C ILE A 222 -39.17 -12.75 16.10
N ALA A 223 -38.89 -14.03 15.83
CA ALA A 223 -39.69 -15.13 16.36
C ALA A 223 -39.69 -15.16 17.90
N PHE A 224 -38.54 -15.00 18.54
CA PHE A 224 -38.46 -14.95 20.01
C PHE A 224 -39.22 -13.76 20.60
N ILE A 225 -39.14 -12.59 19.96
CA ILE A 225 -39.87 -11.40 20.39
C ILE A 225 -41.39 -11.59 20.23
N LEU A 226 -41.85 -12.18 19.12
CA LEU A 226 -43.29 -12.32 18.85
C LEU A 226 -43.95 -13.45 19.63
N PHE A 227 -43.27 -14.58 19.81
CA PHE A 227 -43.88 -15.79 20.37
C PHE A 227 -43.55 -16.04 21.86
N LEU A 228 -42.44 -15.50 22.36
CA LEU A 228 -41.91 -15.88 23.68
C LEU A 228 -41.75 -14.70 24.65
N ASN A 229 -42.00 -13.46 24.21
CA ASN A 229 -41.84 -12.27 25.04
C ASN A 229 -42.80 -12.20 26.23
N ASP A 230 -44.02 -12.74 26.11
CA ASP A 230 -45.03 -12.72 27.18
C ASP A 230 -44.78 -13.78 28.27
N THR A 231 -43.76 -14.64 28.09
CA THR A 231 -43.40 -15.63 29.10
C THR A 231 -42.59 -14.98 30.24
N PRO A 232 -42.58 -15.55 31.47
CA PRO A 232 -41.75 -15.07 32.57
C PRO A 232 -40.25 -15.00 32.25
N GLN A 233 -39.81 -15.73 31.21
CA GLN A 233 -38.43 -15.78 30.72
C GLN A 233 -38.25 -15.05 29.38
N GLY A 234 -39.19 -14.18 28.98
CA GLY A 234 -39.19 -13.53 27.67
C GLY A 234 -37.90 -12.76 27.37
N GLY A 235 -37.36 -12.03 28.35
CA GLY A 235 -36.09 -11.32 28.23
C GLY A 235 -34.89 -12.24 27.92
N PHE A 236 -34.87 -13.45 28.49
CA PHE A 236 -33.85 -14.44 28.19
C PHE A 236 -33.93 -14.93 26.74
N TRP A 237 -35.15 -15.26 26.26
CA TRP A 237 -35.35 -15.71 24.88
C TRP A 237 -34.99 -14.64 23.85
N THR A 238 -35.29 -13.36 24.12
CA THR A 238 -34.86 -12.26 23.24
C THR A 238 -33.34 -12.20 23.12
N VAL A 239 -32.62 -12.32 24.24
CA VAL A 239 -31.16 -12.28 24.27
C VAL A 239 -30.53 -13.50 23.59
N ILE A 240 -31.11 -14.69 23.77
CA ILE A 240 -30.74 -15.88 23.00
C ILE A 240 -30.95 -15.65 21.50
N GLY A 241 -32.02 -14.96 21.10
CA GLY A 241 -32.23 -14.52 19.72
C GLY A 241 -31.06 -13.68 19.19
N VAL A 242 -30.56 -12.72 19.98
CA VAL A 242 -29.39 -11.90 19.62
C VAL A 242 -28.12 -12.76 19.51
N VAL A 243 -27.91 -13.71 20.43
CA VAL A 243 -26.77 -14.65 20.34
C VAL A 243 -26.85 -15.50 19.07
N ILE A 244 -28.03 -15.99 18.70
CA ILE A 244 -28.22 -16.76 17.47
C ILE A 244 -27.90 -15.91 16.24
N VAL A 245 -28.31 -14.63 16.22
CA VAL A 245 -27.93 -13.69 15.15
C VAL A 245 -26.40 -13.61 15.03
N LEU A 246 -25.68 -13.43 16.14
CA LEU A 246 -24.21 -13.40 16.14
C LEU A 246 -23.59 -14.70 15.63
N VAL A 247 -24.14 -15.86 16.02
CA VAL A 247 -23.67 -17.17 15.54
C VAL A 247 -23.92 -17.34 14.04
N MET A 248 -25.06 -16.90 13.51
CA MET A 248 -25.36 -16.94 12.08
C MET A 248 -24.44 -16.02 11.28
N VAL A 249 -24.18 -14.81 11.79
CA VAL A 249 -23.22 -13.88 11.20
C VAL A 249 -21.82 -14.49 11.18
N ALA A 250 -21.35 -15.00 12.32
CA ALA A 250 -20.07 -15.68 12.45
C ALA A 250 -19.98 -16.88 11.48
N THR A 251 -20.99 -17.73 11.40
CA THR A 251 -21.01 -18.89 10.49
C THR A 251 -20.84 -18.46 9.02
N GLY A 252 -21.57 -17.43 8.57
CA GLY A 252 -21.41 -16.91 7.22
C GLY A 252 -20.00 -16.36 6.95
N LEU A 253 -19.41 -15.63 7.91
CA LEU A 253 -18.03 -15.16 7.82
C LEU A 253 -17.02 -16.32 7.78
N GLY A 254 -17.26 -17.37 8.57
CA GLY A 254 -16.43 -18.57 8.65
C GLY A 254 -16.34 -19.33 7.32
N ILE A 255 -17.42 -19.27 6.52
CA ILE A 255 -17.49 -19.89 5.21
C ILE A 255 -16.85 -19.00 4.14
N LEU A 256 -17.10 -17.68 4.21
CA LEU A 256 -16.66 -16.74 3.18
C LEU A 256 -15.18 -16.37 3.29
N LEU A 257 -14.70 -15.96 4.47
CA LEU A 257 -13.36 -15.38 4.65
C LEU A 257 -12.21 -16.26 4.16
N PRO A 258 -12.20 -17.59 4.40
CA PRO A 258 -11.13 -18.46 3.89
C PRO A 258 -11.04 -18.53 2.37
N GLN A 259 -12.02 -18.00 1.63
CA GLN A 259 -12.08 -18.04 0.16
C GLN A 259 -11.72 -16.69 -0.48
N VAL A 260 -11.60 -15.61 0.30
CA VAL A 260 -11.36 -14.25 -0.23
C VAL A 260 -9.88 -13.99 -0.53
N TRP A 261 -8.96 -14.72 0.13
CA TRP A 261 -7.51 -14.50 0.07
C TRP A 261 -6.95 -14.30 -1.35
N ALA A 262 -7.34 -15.13 -2.32
CA ALA A 262 -6.82 -15.07 -3.69
C ALA A 262 -7.20 -13.77 -4.41
N HIS A 263 -8.42 -13.28 -4.15
CA HIS A 263 -8.89 -12.01 -4.69
C HIS A 263 -8.22 -10.83 -4.00
N THR A 264 -8.01 -10.89 -2.69
CA THR A 264 -7.25 -9.87 -1.94
C THR A 264 -5.83 -9.74 -2.48
N VAL A 265 -5.15 -10.86 -2.74
CA VAL A 265 -3.81 -10.87 -3.34
C VAL A 265 -3.81 -10.22 -4.72
N ALA A 266 -4.75 -10.57 -5.60
CA ALA A 266 -4.85 -9.99 -6.93
C ALA A 266 -5.13 -8.49 -6.90
N GLU A 267 -6.03 -8.06 -6.01
CA GLU A 267 -6.36 -6.65 -5.81
C GLU A 267 -5.16 -5.84 -5.29
N GLU A 268 -4.42 -6.37 -4.31
CA GLU A 268 -3.25 -5.68 -3.74
C GLU A 268 -2.07 -5.64 -4.72
N LEU A 269 -1.80 -6.73 -5.45
CA LEU A 269 -0.81 -6.74 -6.52
C LEU A 269 -1.19 -5.82 -7.70
N GLY A 270 -2.48 -5.53 -7.87
CA GLY A 270 -2.96 -4.55 -8.84
C GLY A 270 -2.86 -3.08 -8.37
N ARG A 271 -2.66 -2.83 -7.07
CA ARG A 271 -2.65 -1.49 -6.45
C ARG A 271 -1.23 -0.96 -6.24
N ALA A 272 -0.50 -0.66 -7.31
CA ALA A 272 0.75 0.10 -7.21
C ALA A 272 0.48 1.61 -7.02
N LYS A 273 1.14 2.25 -6.05
CA LYS A 273 1.26 3.72 -6.01
C LYS A 273 2.15 4.16 -7.17
N GLY A 274 1.53 4.66 -8.24
CA GLY A 274 2.18 5.04 -9.49
C GLY A 274 1.38 4.63 -10.73
N ALA A 275 0.35 3.78 -10.58
CA ALA A 275 -0.59 3.56 -11.68
C ALA A 275 -1.36 4.87 -11.95
N PRO A 276 -1.32 5.44 -13.17
CA PRO A 276 -2.13 6.61 -13.48
C PRO A 276 -3.57 6.23 -13.18
N LYS A 277 -4.22 7.00 -12.29
CA LYS A 277 -5.65 6.87 -12.02
C LYS A 277 -6.35 6.94 -13.38
N SER A 278 -6.72 5.80 -13.94
CA SER A 278 -7.59 5.77 -15.10
C SER A 278 -8.85 6.47 -14.65
N ARG A 279 -9.04 7.71 -15.13
CA ARG A 279 -10.26 8.49 -14.97
C ARG A 279 -11.39 7.53 -15.30
N ARG A 280 -12.15 7.11 -14.28
CA ARG A 280 -13.48 6.54 -14.51
C ARG A 280 -14.26 7.65 -15.19
N VAL A 281 -14.40 7.54 -16.51
CA VAL A 281 -15.33 8.36 -17.27
C VAL A 281 -16.70 8.02 -16.71
N ARG A 282 -17.29 9.02 -16.06
CA ARG A 282 -18.68 9.00 -15.58
C ARG A 282 -19.63 9.03 -16.76
#